data_AF-A0A9D7NIH4-F1
#
_entry.id   AF-A0A9D7NIH4-F1
#
_cell.length_a   1.000
_cell.length_b   1.000
_cell.length_c   1.000
_cell.angle_alpha   90.00
_cell.angle_beta   90.00
_cell.angle_gamma   90.00
#
_symmetry.space_group_name_H-M   'P 1'
#
loop_
_entity.id
_entity.type
_entity.pdbx_description
1 polymer ?
#
loop_
_entity_poly.entity_id
_entity_poly.type
_entity_poly.pdbx_seq_one_letter_code
_entity_poly.pdbx_strand_id
1 'polypeptide(L)'
;MRYHLYLNNQTSVFANAAAVIDIAAGSGIDFDISEDLNFNSNPSLALGLGLKFNNYSLELRRGMKRHVMKNYNYWDSEYKSFSLVLGYQFF
;
A
#
# COMPACT_ATOMS: atom_id res chain seq x y z
N MET A 1 5.88 -3.74 9.67
CA MET A 1 6.54 -3.10 10.83
C MET A 1 5.80 -1.83 11.20
N ARG A 2 5.56 -1.57 12.49
CA ARG A 2 4.93 -0.34 12.98
C ARG A 2 5.63 0.10 14.27
N TYR A 3 6.04 1.35 14.33
CA TYR A 3 6.71 1.97 15.47
C TYR A 3 5.86 3.10 16.02
N HIS A 4 5.74 3.19 17.35
CA HIS A 4 4.98 4.22 18.05
C HIS A 4 5.92 5.07 18.90
N LEU A 5 5.79 6.38 18.77
CA LEU A 5 6.35 7.37 19.66
C LEU A 5 5.20 7.97 20.48
N TYR A 6 5.17 7.67 21.77
CA TYR A 6 4.18 8.21 22.69
C TYR A 6 4.67 9.57 23.20
N LEU A 7 3.93 10.63 22.84
CA LEU A 7 4.23 11.98 23.34
C LEU A 7 3.58 12.15 24.71
N ASN A 8 2.30 11.79 24.81
CA ASN A 8 1.49 11.84 26.02
C ASN A 8 0.63 10.57 26.11
N ASN A 9 -0.07 10.37 27.23
CA ASN A 9 -1.00 9.24 27.42
C ASN A 9 -2.14 9.19 26.38
N GLN A 10 -2.47 10.33 25.77
CA GLN A 10 -3.53 10.45 24.77
C GLN A 10 -2.99 10.62 23.34
N THR A 11 -1.71 10.91 23.15
CA THR A 11 -1.16 11.26 21.83
C THR A 11 0.04 10.39 21.50
N SER A 12 -0.04 9.69 20.38
CA SER A 12 1.10 8.96 19.83
C SER A 12 1.25 9.22 18.34
N VAL A 13 2.48 9.44 17.91
CA VAL A 13 2.84 9.43 16.49
C VAL A 13 3.29 8.03 16.14
N PHE A 14 2.94 7.54 14.96
CA PHE A 14 3.40 6.24 14.51
C PHE A 14 3.86 6.26 13.07
N ALA A 15 4.86 5.44 12.79
CA ALA A 15 5.34 5.18 11.45
C ALA A 15 5.19 3.69 11.17
N ASN A 16 4.83 3.34 9.95
CA ASN A 16 4.71 1.95 9.55
C ASN A 16 5.28 1.72 8.14
N ALA A 17 5.70 0.49 7.92
CA ALA A 17 6.14 -0.01 6.63
C ALA A 17 5.57 -1.41 6.45
N ALA A 18 4.92 -1.66 5.33
CA ALA A 18 4.30 -2.93 5.00
C ALA A 18 4.67 -3.35 3.59
N ALA A 19 5.04 -4.62 3.41
CA ALA A 19 5.04 -5.23 2.09
C ALA A 19 3.60 -5.59 1.74
N VAL A 20 3.17 -5.20 0.54
CA VAL A 20 1.85 -5.45 -0.01
C VAL A 20 2.04 -6.42 -1.16
N ILE A 21 1.47 -7.61 -1.00
CA ILE A 21 1.43 -8.64 -2.03
C ILE A 21 -0.02 -8.71 -2.49
N ASP A 22 -0.26 -8.40 -3.75
CA ASP A 22 -1.59 -8.58 -4.31
C ASP A 22 -1.73 -10.04 -4.74
N ILE A 23 -2.76 -10.74 -4.29
CA ILE A 23 -3.03 -12.10 -4.77
C ILE A 23 -4.22 -11.96 -5.71
N ALA A 24 -3.98 -12.14 -7.01
CA ALA A 24 -5.05 -12.18 -7.99
C ALA A 24 -5.83 -13.48 -7.80
N ALA A 25 -6.89 -13.44 -6.99
CA ALA A 25 -7.83 -14.55 -6.86
C ALA A 25 -8.76 -14.56 -8.08
N GLY A 26 -8.35 -15.27 -9.14
CA GLY A 26 -9.28 -15.81 -10.13
C GLY A 26 -9.80 -14.88 -11.23
N SER A 27 -9.04 -13.91 -11.73
CA SER A 27 -9.38 -13.23 -13.00
C SER A 27 -8.43 -13.68 -14.12
N GLY A 28 -8.64 -14.90 -14.61
CA GLY A 28 -8.18 -15.28 -15.94
C GLY A 28 -9.11 -14.64 -16.96
N ILE A 29 -8.61 -13.68 -17.74
CA ILE A 29 -9.28 -13.28 -18.98
C ILE A 29 -8.70 -14.21 -20.04
N ASP A 30 -9.47 -15.22 -20.45
CA ASP A 30 -9.14 -16.04 -21.61
C ASP A 30 -9.12 -15.14 -22.84
N PHE A 31 -7.92 -14.90 -23.38
CA PHE A 31 -7.75 -14.34 -24.71
C PHE A 31 -7.45 -15.49 -25.67
N ASP A 32 -8.45 -15.85 -26.48
CA ASP A 32 -8.40 -16.99 -27.42
C ASP A 32 -7.36 -16.81 -28.57
N ILE A 33 -6.51 -15.78 -28.57
CA ILE A 33 -5.66 -15.42 -29.73
C ILE A 33 -4.24 -14.93 -29.38
N SER A 34 -3.77 -14.82 -28.12
CA SER A 34 -2.33 -14.52 -27.85
C SER A 34 -1.91 -14.78 -26.40
N GLU A 35 -0.63 -15.16 -26.26
CA GLU A 35 0.07 -15.65 -25.05
C GLU A 35 -0.45 -15.15 -23.70
N ASP A 36 -0.64 -16.10 -22.77
CA ASP A 36 -0.99 -15.89 -21.37
C ASP A 36 -0.13 -14.79 -20.74
N LEU A 37 -0.72 -13.60 -20.59
CA LEU A 37 -0.11 -12.52 -19.82
C LEU A 37 -0.16 -12.91 -18.34
N ASN A 38 0.87 -13.62 -17.89
CA ASN A 38 1.11 -13.90 -16.48
C ASN A 38 1.20 -12.57 -15.73
N PHE A 39 0.12 -12.21 -15.02
CA PHE A 39 0.08 -11.12 -14.06
C PHE A 39 1.04 -11.46 -12.91
N ASN A 40 2.33 -11.18 -13.09
CA ASN A 40 3.30 -11.25 -12.02
C ASN A 40 2.92 -10.17 -11.01
N SER A 41 2.34 -10.62 -9.90
CA SER A 41 2.02 -9.75 -8.80
C SER A 41 3.30 -9.36 -8.08
N ASN A 42 3.92 -8.28 -8.56
CA ASN A 42 5.17 -7.83 -7.98
C ASN A 42 4.90 -7.25 -6.58
N PRO A 43 5.62 -7.75 -5.54
CA PRO A 43 5.47 -7.24 -4.20
C PRO A 43 5.78 -5.75 -4.18
N SER A 44 4.88 -4.97 -3.61
CA SER A 44 5.03 -3.52 -3.47
C SER A 44 5.28 -3.16 -2.01
N LEU A 45 5.91 -2.01 -1.78
CA LEU A 45 6.14 -1.51 -0.43
C LEU A 45 5.16 -0.37 -0.16
N ALA A 46 4.60 -0.31 1.04
CA ALA A 46 3.79 0.80 1.50
C ALA A 46 4.41 1.38 2.77
N LEU A 47 4.49 2.70 2.82
CA LEU A 47 4.96 3.45 3.98
C LEU A 47 3.80 4.26 4.53
N GLY A 48 3.65 4.28 5.84
CA GLY A 48 2.60 5.00 6.55
C GLY A 48 3.19 5.89 7.64
N LEU A 49 2.67 7.10 7.77
CA LEU A 49 2.94 8.02 8.87
C LEU A 49 1.61 8.49 9.42
N GLY A 50 1.40 8.35 10.72
CA GLY A 50 0.12 8.68 11.34
C GLY A 50 0.23 9.23 12.74
N LEU A 51 -0.88 9.79 13.18
CA LEU A 51 -1.10 10.39 14.48
C LEU A 51 -2.30 9.71 15.10
N LYS A 52 -2.18 9.29 16.35
CA LYS A 52 -3.29 8.83 17.17
C LYS A 52 -3.50 9.87 18.27
N PHE A 53 -4.72 10.37 18.37
CA PHE A 53 -5.17 11.28 19.42
C PHE A 53 -6.42 10.70 20.09
N ASN A 54 -6.28 10.30 21.34
CA ASN A 54 -7.29 9.61 22.12
C ASN A 54 -7.83 8.37 21.37
N ASN A 55 -9.09 8.43 20.93
CA ASN A 55 -9.75 7.36 20.18
C ASN A 55 -9.68 7.56 18.66
N TYR A 56 -9.12 8.68 18.19
CA TYR A 56 -9.01 8.99 16.77
C TYR A 56 -7.61 8.66 16.26
N SER A 57 -7.54 8.23 15.01
CA SER A 57 -6.27 8.07 14.30
C SER A 57 -6.37 8.62 12.90
N LEU A 58 -5.31 9.28 12.46
CA LEU A 58 -5.14 9.78 11.10
C LEU A 58 -3.82 9.24 10.57
N GLU A 59 -3.85 8.54 9.44
CA GLU A 59 -2.66 7.96 8.81
C GLU A 59 -2.58 8.38 7.35
N LEU A 60 -1.42 8.88 6.96
CA LEU A 60 -1.03 9.12 5.58
C LEU A 60 -0.21 7.92 5.12
N ARG A 61 -0.72 7.23 4.10
CA ARG A 61 -0.08 6.05 3.52
C ARG A 61 0.30 6.32 2.07
N ARG A 62 1.53 5.96 1.72
CA ARG A 62 2.08 6.04 0.38
C ARG A 62 2.55 4.68 -0.08
N GLY A 63 1.97 4.18 -1.16
CA GLY A 63 2.49 3.04 -1.90
C GLY A 63 3.71 3.44 -2.72
N MET A 64 4.79 2.67 -2.61
CA MET A 64 5.97 2.76 -3.49
C MET A 64 5.67 2.09 -4.82
N LYS A 65 6.37 2.54 -5.88
CA LYS A 65 6.12 2.15 -7.28
C LYS A 65 6.05 0.63 -7.43
N ARG A 66 5.00 0.15 -8.08
CA ARG A 66 4.92 -1.20 -8.65
C ARG A 66 5.77 -1.17 -9.94
N HIS A 67 6.94 -1.78 -9.96
CA HIS A 67 7.62 -2.05 -11.23
C HIS A 67 6.85 -3.17 -11.92
N VAL A 68 5.83 -2.86 -12.72
CA VAL A 68 5.03 -3.89 -13.39
C VAL A 68 5.77 -4.50 -14.59
N MET A 69 6.81 -3.86 -15.15
CA MET A 69 7.53 -4.44 -16.29
C MET A 69 9.01 -4.13 -16.23
N LYS A 70 9.84 -5.17 -16.09
CA LYS A 70 11.30 -5.09 -16.17
C LYS A 70 11.83 -5.07 -17.61
N ASN A 71 10.98 -5.09 -18.65
CA ASN A 71 11.44 -5.32 -20.03
C ASN A 71 10.99 -4.37 -21.15
N TYR A 72 10.23 -3.28 -20.92
CA TYR A 72 9.92 -2.33 -22.01
C TYR A 72 10.06 -0.87 -21.59
N ASN A 73 11.04 -0.19 -22.20
CA ASN A 73 11.56 1.15 -21.93
C ASN A 73 10.65 2.33 -22.35
N TYR A 74 9.32 2.20 -22.43
CA TYR A 74 8.52 3.31 -23.00
C TYR A 74 7.16 3.62 -22.37
N TRP A 75 6.82 3.04 -21.22
CA TRP A 75 5.58 3.43 -20.52
C TRP A 75 5.72 3.35 -19.00
N ASP A 76 6.34 4.39 -18.40
CA ASP A 76 6.33 4.59 -16.94
C ASP A 76 4.96 5.13 -16.53
N SER A 77 3.96 4.25 -16.37
CA SER A 77 2.75 4.61 -15.61
C SER A 77 3.12 4.65 -14.14
N GLU A 78 3.58 5.81 -13.69
CA GLU A 78 3.98 6.08 -12.31
C GLU A 78 2.77 6.06 -11.36
N TYR A 79 2.20 4.89 -11.09
CA TYR A 79 1.09 4.72 -10.14
C TYR A 79 1.59 4.96 -8.70
N LYS A 80 1.69 6.23 -8.31
CA LYS A 80 1.88 6.69 -6.95
C LYS A 80 0.53 6.61 -6.22
N SER A 81 0.33 5.55 -5.44
CA SER A 81 -0.83 5.44 -4.56
C SER A 81 -0.61 6.30 -3.31
N PHE A 82 -1.52 7.26 -3.09
CA PHE A 82 -1.59 8.03 -1.86
C PHE A 82 -2.94 7.80 -1.21
N SER A 83 -2.96 7.52 0.08
CA SER A 83 -4.17 7.22 0.82
C SER A 83 -4.15 7.95 2.15
N LEU A 84 -5.28 8.56 2.48
CA LEU A 84 -5.57 9.08 3.81
C LEU A 84 -6.50 8.09 4.50
N VAL A 85 -6.09 7.61 5.68
CA VAL A 85 -6.86 6.65 6.48
C VAL A 85 -7.28 7.34 7.77
N LEU A 86 -8.60 7.45 7.95
CA LEU A 86 -9.22 7.92 9.18
C LEU A 86 -9.68 6.71 9.97
N GLY A 87 -9.34 6.66 11.25
CA GLY A 87 -9.72 5.57 12.15
C GLY A 87 -10.31 6.11 13.45
N TYR A 88 -11.28 5.38 13.99
CA TYR A 88 -11.89 5.66 15.28
C TYR A 88 -11.98 4.35 16.07
N GLN A 89 -11.50 4.39 17.32
CA GLN A 89 -11.53 3.28 18.25
C GLN A 89 -12.78 3.43 19.14
N PHE A 90 -13.74 2.52 18.98
CA PHE A 90 -15.01 2.57 19.71
C PHE A 90 -14.90 2.11 21.19
N PHE A 91 -13.84 1.40 21.57
CA PHE A 91 -13.62 0.86 22.92
C PHE A 91 -12.12 0.82 23.27
#